data_AF-A0M014-F1
#
_entry.id   AF-A0M014-F1
#
_cell.length_a   1.000
_cell.length_b   1.000
_cell.length_c   1.000
_cell.angle_alpha   90.00
_cell.angle_beta   90.00
_cell.angle_gamma   90.00
#
_symmetry.space_group_name_H-M   'P 1'
#
loop_
_entity.id
_entity.type
_entity.pdbx_description
1 polymer ?
#
loop_
_entity_poly.entity_id
_entity_poly.type
_entity_poly.pdbx_seq_one_letter_code
_entity_poly.pdbx_strand_id
1 'polypeptide(L)'
;MGRQKKIIIVENDIPMAAKLSLQLNNLGYHITGIFSRAKDALNFIEQEAPDVILLEDQLKGQLNGFESNSKKIALSSPVLYFDKNKTESLQSFLSAKLKNQKELLKKEISQSLGHFRKKAAKSTLKDRIFVRNHDKMIKISLNDIHYIEADRNYCKVYSRNKKYLLVCTLKEVNDKLTNKYFLRIHRSYIVNISHIDEIGSNHVVISSHALPLSKNMRAELFQHLQVI
;
A
#
# COMPACT_ATOMS: atom_id res chain seq x y z
N MET A 1 17.12 -23.76 -13.17
CA MET A 1 15.97 -22.85 -12.98
C MET A 1 16.51 -21.44 -12.80
N GLY A 2 16.05 -20.47 -13.59
CA GLY A 2 16.53 -19.08 -13.52
C GLY A 2 16.01 -18.36 -12.27
N ARG A 3 16.78 -17.40 -11.74
CA ARG A 3 16.37 -16.55 -10.62
C ARG A 3 15.12 -15.73 -10.99
N GLN A 4 14.13 -15.73 -10.09
CA GLN A 4 12.92 -14.92 -10.22
C GLN A 4 13.28 -13.42 -10.17
N LYS A 5 12.80 -12.64 -11.14
CA LYS A 5 13.12 -11.21 -11.27
C LYS A 5 12.35 -10.39 -10.22
N LYS A 6 13.07 -9.59 -9.43
CA LYS A 6 12.51 -8.72 -8.38
C LYS A 6 11.96 -7.44 -8.96
N ILE A 7 10.73 -7.06 -8.61
CA ILE A 7 10.08 -5.84 -9.08
C ILE A 7 9.53 -5.04 -7.91
N ILE A 8 9.73 -3.72 -7.95
CA ILE A 8 9.02 -2.76 -7.09
C ILE A 8 7.95 -2.05 -7.93
N ILE A 9 6.77 -1.84 -7.37
CA ILE A 9 5.67 -1.10 -7.98
C ILE A 9 5.49 0.21 -7.23
N VAL A 10 5.36 1.32 -7.96
CA VAL A 10 5.05 2.63 -7.41
C VAL A 10 3.81 3.17 -8.13
N GLU A 11 2.69 3.12 -7.43
CA GLU A 11 1.34 3.39 -7.93
C GLU A 11 0.47 3.92 -6.78
N ASN A 12 -0.17 5.07 -6.98
CA ASN A 12 -0.98 5.72 -5.96
C ASN A 12 -2.39 5.11 -5.83
N ASP A 13 -2.86 4.41 -6.87
CA ASP A 13 -4.11 3.63 -6.87
C ASP A 13 -3.87 2.20 -6.33
N ILE A 14 -4.29 1.94 -5.08
CA ILE A 14 -4.08 0.62 -4.45
C ILE A 14 -4.78 -0.52 -5.20
N PRO A 15 -6.07 -0.43 -5.57
CA PRO A 15 -6.71 -1.46 -6.38
C PRO A 15 -5.90 -1.79 -7.64
N MET A 16 -5.40 -0.77 -8.34
CA MET A 16 -4.52 -0.97 -9.48
C MET A 16 -3.23 -1.66 -9.06
N ALA A 17 -2.50 -1.14 -8.08
CA ALA A 17 -1.23 -1.71 -7.63
C ALA A 17 -1.34 -3.18 -7.20
N ALA A 18 -2.44 -3.54 -6.51
CA ALA A 18 -2.75 -4.90 -6.12
C ALA A 18 -3.02 -5.79 -7.36
N LYS A 19 -3.79 -5.29 -8.33
CA LYS A 19 -4.05 -5.97 -9.60
C LYS A 19 -2.75 -6.19 -10.39
N LEU A 20 -1.92 -5.14 -10.55
CA LEU A 20 -0.60 -5.19 -11.19
C LEU A 20 0.25 -6.29 -10.56
N SER A 21 0.30 -6.30 -9.22
CA SER A 21 1.10 -7.28 -8.52
C SER A 21 0.62 -8.72 -8.70
N LEU A 22 -0.69 -8.97 -8.65
CA LEU A 22 -1.22 -10.32 -8.87
C LEU A 22 -0.87 -10.81 -10.27
N GLN A 23 -1.00 -9.95 -11.28
CA GLN A 23 -0.67 -10.29 -12.66
C GLN A 23 0.82 -10.57 -12.84
N LEU A 24 1.69 -9.75 -12.25
CA LEU A 24 3.14 -9.93 -12.33
C LEU A 24 3.61 -11.19 -11.59
N ASN A 25 3.05 -11.47 -10.41
CA ASN A 25 3.33 -12.73 -9.71
C ASN A 25 2.93 -13.96 -10.54
N ASN A 26 1.76 -13.92 -11.19
CA ASN A 26 1.31 -15.01 -12.07
C ASN A 26 2.20 -15.19 -13.31
N LEU A 27 2.89 -14.13 -13.74
CA LEU A 27 3.87 -14.17 -14.83
C LEU A 27 5.28 -14.60 -14.36
N GLY A 28 5.43 -14.99 -13.09
CA GLY A 28 6.70 -15.45 -12.54
C GLY A 28 7.65 -14.32 -12.14
N TYR A 29 7.17 -13.09 -11.93
CA TYR A 29 7.96 -12.02 -11.30
C TYR A 29 7.77 -12.04 -9.79
N HIS A 30 8.75 -11.55 -9.04
CA HIS A 30 8.67 -11.43 -7.58
C HIS A 30 8.47 -9.97 -7.21
N ILE A 31 7.28 -9.60 -6.71
CA ILE A 31 7.02 -8.23 -6.28
C ILE A 31 7.52 -8.02 -4.84
N THR A 32 8.65 -7.32 -4.69
CA THR A 32 9.30 -7.09 -3.39
C THR A 32 8.68 -5.93 -2.61
N GLY A 33 8.04 -4.97 -3.30
CA GLY A 33 7.42 -3.82 -2.66
C GLY A 33 6.39 -3.10 -3.53
N ILE A 34 5.40 -2.49 -2.88
CA ILE A 34 4.39 -1.62 -3.51
C ILE A 34 4.33 -0.32 -2.71
N PHE A 35 4.48 0.81 -3.38
CA PHE A 35 4.51 2.12 -2.75
C PHE A 35 3.52 3.06 -3.41
N SER A 36 2.80 3.86 -2.63
CA SER A 36 1.91 4.91 -3.17
C SER A 36 2.67 6.13 -3.68
N ARG A 37 3.95 6.28 -3.29
CA ARG A 37 4.77 7.44 -3.59
C ARG A 37 6.20 7.00 -3.88
N ALA A 38 6.83 7.69 -4.81
CA ALA A 38 8.20 7.40 -5.21
C ALA A 38 9.21 7.56 -4.05
N LYS A 39 9.01 8.58 -3.21
CA LYS A 39 9.87 8.88 -2.06
C LYS A 39 9.96 7.71 -1.07
N ASP A 40 8.82 7.05 -0.81
CA ASP A 40 8.77 5.96 0.17
C ASP A 40 9.44 4.69 -0.36
N ALA A 41 9.52 4.55 -1.69
CA ALA A 41 10.21 3.45 -2.35
C ALA A 41 11.73 3.59 -2.33
N LEU A 42 12.30 4.81 -2.26
CA LEU A 42 13.75 5.05 -2.43
C LEU A 42 14.61 4.24 -1.46
N ASN A 43 14.32 4.31 -0.17
CA ASN A 43 15.07 3.58 0.86
C ASN A 43 14.98 2.05 0.65
N PHE A 44 13.86 1.58 0.13
CA PHE A 44 13.64 0.16 -0.12
C PHE A 44 14.30 -0.32 -1.41
N ILE A 45 14.37 0.54 -2.44
CA ILE A 45 15.09 0.27 -3.69
C ILE A 45 16.59 0.04 -3.40
N GLU A 46 17.19 0.87 -2.54
CA GLU A 46 18.61 0.72 -2.15
C GLU A 46 18.87 -0.60 -1.40
N GLN A 47 17.94 -1.02 -0.54
CA GLN A 47 18.10 -2.24 0.27
C GLN A 47 17.81 -3.52 -0.52
N GLU A 48 16.75 -3.55 -1.31
CA GLU A 48 16.30 -4.77 -2.00
C GLU A 48 16.98 -4.99 -3.36
N ALA A 49 17.57 -3.94 -3.94
CA ALA A 49 18.19 -3.93 -5.25
C ALA A 49 17.32 -4.64 -6.30
N PRO A 50 16.12 -4.10 -6.63
CA PRO A 50 15.18 -4.75 -7.53
C PRO A 50 15.77 -4.85 -8.95
N ASP A 51 15.31 -5.80 -9.75
CA ASP A 51 15.67 -5.89 -11.17
C ASP A 51 14.95 -4.82 -11.99
N VAL A 52 13.74 -4.41 -11.59
CA VAL A 52 12.91 -3.40 -12.29
C VAL A 52 12.07 -2.60 -11.30
N ILE A 53 11.90 -1.30 -11.57
CA ILE A 53 10.93 -0.45 -10.87
C ILE A 53 9.81 -0.11 -11.86
N LEU A 54 8.56 -0.48 -11.55
CA LEU A 54 7.38 -0.06 -12.29
C LEU A 54 6.82 1.20 -11.65
N LEU A 55 6.79 2.31 -12.39
CA LEU A 55 6.31 3.60 -11.90
C LEU A 55 5.14 4.08 -12.77
N GLU A 56 4.05 4.51 -12.14
CA GLU A 56 2.97 5.18 -12.87
C GLU A 56 3.46 6.54 -13.43
N ASP A 57 3.12 6.85 -14.68
CA ASP A 57 3.59 8.01 -15.43
C ASP A 57 3.30 9.32 -14.69
N GLN A 58 2.13 9.42 -14.06
CA GLN A 58 1.72 10.55 -13.23
C GLN A 58 2.66 10.82 -12.03
N LEU A 59 3.45 9.83 -11.61
CA LEU A 59 4.37 9.91 -10.48
C LEU A 59 5.83 10.18 -10.90
N LYS A 60 6.12 10.32 -12.21
CA LYS A 60 7.46 10.61 -12.76
C LYS A 60 8.17 11.78 -12.07
N GLY A 61 7.45 12.87 -11.82
CA GLY A 61 8.00 14.08 -11.20
C GLY A 61 8.43 13.90 -9.74
N GLN A 62 7.90 12.88 -9.05
CA GLN A 62 8.22 12.63 -7.64
C GLN A 62 9.56 11.90 -7.44
N LEU A 63 10.12 11.31 -8.50
CA LEU A 63 11.50 10.79 -8.48
C LEU A 63 12.52 11.91 -8.71
N ASN A 64 12.20 12.90 -9.54
CA ASN A 64 13.08 14.04 -9.84
C ASN A 64 13.12 15.09 -8.73
N GLY A 65 12.04 15.22 -7.94
CA GLY A 65 11.91 16.18 -6.84
C GLY A 65 12.61 15.80 -5.54
N PHE A 66 13.50 14.80 -5.56
CA PHE A 66 14.33 14.39 -4.43
C PHE A 66 15.81 14.67 -4.73
N GLU A 67 16.11 15.93 -5.01
CA GLU A 67 17.35 16.58 -4.52
C GLU A 67 17.27 16.70 -2.99
N SER A 68 17.08 15.59 -2.27
CA SER A 68 17.18 15.65 -0.82
C SER A 68 18.66 15.65 -0.48
N ASN A 69 19.19 16.86 -0.31
CA ASN A 69 20.44 17.20 0.37
C ASN A 69 21.53 16.12 0.24
N SER A 70 22.35 16.25 -0.80
CA SER A 70 23.73 15.74 -0.95
C SER A 70 24.05 14.49 -1.78
N LYS A 71 23.10 13.71 -2.33
CA LYS A 71 23.46 12.63 -3.28
C LYS A 71 22.44 12.44 -4.40
N LYS A 72 22.90 12.56 -5.65
CA LYS A 72 22.18 12.10 -6.84
C LYS A 72 22.11 10.57 -6.73
N ILE A 73 20.98 10.02 -6.29
CA ILE A 73 20.79 8.57 -6.21
C ILE A 73 20.72 8.06 -7.65
N ALA A 74 21.84 7.54 -8.15
CA ALA A 74 21.86 6.79 -9.39
C ALA A 74 21.09 5.49 -9.14
N LEU A 75 19.83 5.44 -9.59
CA LEU A 75 19.05 4.22 -9.55
C LEU A 75 19.80 3.15 -10.36
N SER A 76 20.30 2.12 -9.68
CA SER A 76 20.96 0.97 -10.32
C SER A 76 19.99 0.13 -11.16
N SER A 77 18.70 0.24 -10.84
CA SER A 77 17.63 -0.56 -11.43
C SER A 77 16.87 0.25 -12.49
N PRO A 78 16.55 -0.34 -13.65
CA PRO A 78 15.78 0.34 -14.68
C PRO A 78 14.35 0.68 -14.20
N VAL A 79 13.93 1.92 -14.50
CA VAL A 79 12.56 2.40 -14.23
C VAL A 79 11.71 2.25 -15.49
N LEU A 80 10.63 1.49 -15.38
CA LEU A 80 9.61 1.30 -16.40
C LEU A 80 8.37 2.12 -16.06
N TYR A 81 8.16 3.18 -16.83
CA TYR A 81 6.97 4.02 -16.70
C TYR A 81 5.77 3.45 -17.43
N PHE A 82 4.67 3.20 -16.72
CA PHE A 82 3.40 2.79 -17.31
C PHE A 82 2.35 3.88 -17.14
N ASP A 83 1.46 4.02 -18.11
CA ASP A 83 0.32 4.95 -18.07
C ASP A 83 -0.95 4.12 -18.03
N LYS A 84 -1.68 4.16 -16.90
CA LYS A 84 -2.94 3.42 -16.73
C LYS A 84 -4.02 3.70 -17.79
N ASN A 85 -3.96 4.86 -18.46
CA ASN A 85 -4.94 5.26 -19.47
C ASN A 85 -4.54 4.86 -20.90
N LYS A 86 -3.25 4.63 -21.15
CA LYS A 86 -2.72 4.29 -22.48
C LYS A 86 -2.21 2.85 -22.61
N THR A 87 -1.95 2.19 -21.48
CA THR A 87 -1.40 0.83 -21.48
C THR A 87 -2.52 -0.18 -21.68
N GLU A 88 -2.67 -0.69 -22.91
CA GLU A 88 -3.70 -1.68 -23.25
C GLU A 88 -3.57 -2.99 -22.46
N SER A 89 -2.33 -3.41 -22.17
CA SER A 89 -2.05 -4.52 -21.24
C SER A 89 -0.63 -4.43 -20.67
N LEU A 90 -0.46 -4.77 -19.39
CA LEU A 90 0.85 -4.88 -18.74
C LEU A 90 1.76 -5.86 -19.45
N GLN A 91 1.20 -6.95 -19.97
CA GLN A 91 1.95 -7.96 -20.69
C GLN A 91 2.55 -7.40 -22.00
N SER A 92 1.78 -6.64 -22.77
CA SER A 92 2.28 -5.95 -23.97
C SER A 92 3.35 -4.91 -23.59
N PHE A 93 3.11 -4.15 -22.52
CA PHE A 93 4.05 -3.15 -22.03
C PHE A 93 5.39 -3.74 -21.57
N LEU A 94 5.35 -4.80 -20.75
CA LEU A 94 6.53 -5.49 -20.24
C LEU A 94 7.28 -6.19 -21.38
N SER A 95 6.58 -6.91 -22.26
CA SER A 95 7.22 -7.60 -23.41
C SER A 95 7.81 -6.63 -24.43
N ALA A 96 7.21 -5.45 -24.65
CA ALA A 96 7.74 -4.43 -25.55
C ALA A 96 8.97 -3.71 -24.99
N LYS A 97 9.00 -3.40 -23.68
CA LYS A 97 10.14 -2.69 -23.06
C LYS A 97 11.26 -3.60 -22.59
N LEU A 98 10.97 -4.84 -22.16
CA LEU A 98 11.98 -5.83 -21.77
C LEU A 98 12.67 -6.46 -22.99
N LYS A 99 12.12 -6.31 -24.21
CA LYS A 99 12.77 -6.69 -25.48
C LYS A 99 14.15 -6.06 -25.69
N ASN A 100 14.44 -4.93 -25.03
CA ASN A 100 15.75 -4.27 -25.13
C ASN A 100 16.85 -4.90 -24.25
N GLN A 101 16.60 -6.03 -23.59
CA GLN A 101 17.65 -6.92 -23.11
C GLN A 101 17.33 -8.37 -23.52
N LYS A 102 17.89 -8.75 -24.67
CA LYS A 102 18.00 -10.08 -25.30
C LYS A 102 17.08 -11.22 -24.79
N GLU A 103 16.12 -11.53 -25.66
CA GLU A 103 15.81 -12.89 -26.13
C GLU A 103 15.34 -13.95 -25.12
N LEU A 104 14.25 -13.68 -24.42
CA LEU A 104 13.31 -14.69 -23.90
C LEU A 104 12.06 -13.94 -23.50
N LEU A 105 10.97 -14.02 -24.28
CA LEU A 105 9.57 -13.67 -23.93
C LEU A 105 8.74 -13.51 -25.23
N LYS A 106 8.76 -14.53 -26.11
CA LYS A 106 7.97 -14.49 -27.37
C LYS A 106 6.94 -15.60 -27.55
N LYS A 107 6.67 -16.47 -26.56
CA LYS A 107 5.73 -17.58 -26.82
C LYS A 107 4.62 -17.86 -25.80
N GLU A 108 4.50 -17.15 -24.69
CA GLU A 108 3.47 -17.46 -23.66
C GLU A 108 2.49 -16.31 -23.34
N ILE A 109 2.52 -15.21 -24.10
CA ILE A 109 1.79 -13.97 -23.72
C ILE A 109 0.51 -13.73 -24.54
N SER A 110 0.18 -14.54 -25.53
CA SER A 110 -1.01 -14.31 -26.37
C SER A 110 -2.34 -14.80 -25.78
N GLN A 111 -2.38 -15.34 -24.57
CA GLN A 111 -3.60 -15.91 -23.99
C GLN A 111 -3.80 -15.60 -22.50
N SER A 112 -4.06 -14.34 -22.14
CA SER A 112 -4.95 -14.06 -20.99
C SER A 112 -5.45 -12.60 -20.95
N LEU A 113 -6.75 -12.45 -21.23
CA LEU A 113 -7.69 -11.47 -20.69
C LEU A 113 -7.65 -10.02 -21.23
N GLY A 114 -8.36 -9.82 -22.34
CA GLY A 114 -8.98 -8.55 -22.75
C GLY A 114 -10.08 -8.08 -21.79
N HIS A 115 -9.73 -7.77 -20.54
CA HIS A 115 -10.64 -7.21 -19.52
C HIS A 115 -10.08 -5.94 -18.88
N PHE A 116 -9.50 -5.05 -19.69
CA PHE A 116 -9.11 -3.71 -19.23
C PHE A 116 -10.25 -2.68 -19.34
N ARG A 117 -11.39 -2.99 -19.99
CA ARG A 117 -12.35 -1.95 -20.38
C ARG A 117 -13.81 -2.08 -20.02
N LYS A 118 -14.28 -3.08 -19.24
CA LYS A 118 -15.71 -3.10 -18.85
C LYS A 118 -15.93 -3.39 -17.37
N LYS A 119 -16.63 -2.43 -16.73
CA LYS A 119 -17.17 -2.34 -15.36
C LYS A 119 -16.17 -2.16 -14.20
N ALA A 120 -15.82 -0.91 -13.93
CA ALA A 120 -15.50 -0.43 -12.58
C ALA A 120 -16.67 0.44 -12.06
N ALA A 121 -17.85 -0.14 -12.00
CA ALA A 121 -18.92 0.32 -11.14
C ALA A 121 -19.51 -0.91 -10.48
N LYS A 122 -19.02 -1.23 -9.27
CA LYS A 122 -19.77 -1.96 -8.22
C LYS A 122 -18.95 -2.10 -6.93
N SER A 123 -19.51 -1.50 -5.87
CA SER A 123 -19.27 -1.69 -4.43
C SER A 123 -17.86 -2.08 -4.01
N THR A 124 -17.06 -1.10 -3.57
CA THR A 124 -16.00 -1.35 -2.59
C THR A 124 -16.65 -2.06 -1.40
N LEU A 125 -16.26 -3.31 -1.13
CA LEU A 125 -16.68 -4.02 0.07
C LEU A 125 -16.15 -3.23 1.28
N LYS A 126 -17.03 -2.49 1.96
CA LYS A 126 -16.68 -1.56 3.06
C LYS A 126 -16.35 -2.26 4.38
N ASP A 127 -16.34 -3.60 4.41
CA ASP A 127 -16.20 -4.43 5.61
C ASP A 127 -14.77 -4.97 5.82
N ARG A 128 -13.87 -4.81 4.85
CA ARG A 128 -12.53 -5.40 4.88
C ARG A 128 -11.51 -4.57 4.12
N ILE A 129 -10.25 -4.70 4.52
CA ILE A 129 -9.09 -4.19 3.78
C ILE A 129 -8.19 -5.37 3.39
N PHE A 130 -7.51 -5.22 2.27
CA PHE A 130 -6.44 -6.14 1.88
C PHE A 130 -5.12 -5.44 2.07
N VAL A 131 -4.27 -6.01 2.91
CA VAL A 131 -2.95 -5.47 3.19
C VAL A 131 -1.88 -6.43 2.70
N ARG A 132 -0.80 -5.89 2.16
CA ARG A 132 0.35 -6.71 1.77
C ARG A 132 1.15 -7.08 3.01
N ASN A 133 1.43 -8.36 3.17
CA ASN A 133 2.42 -8.86 4.13
C ASN A 133 3.34 -9.85 3.40
N HIS A 134 4.60 -9.47 3.22
CA HIS A 134 5.55 -10.15 2.33
C HIS A 134 4.95 -10.38 0.92
N ASP A 135 4.84 -11.64 0.49
CA ASP A 135 4.38 -12.02 -0.85
C ASP A 135 2.87 -12.23 -0.96
N LYS A 136 2.12 -12.00 0.13
CA LYS A 136 0.69 -12.32 0.22
C LYS A 136 -0.15 -11.08 0.48
N MET A 137 -1.31 -11.02 -0.16
CA MET A 137 -2.38 -10.10 0.20
C MET A 137 -3.20 -10.76 1.31
N ILE A 138 -3.13 -10.19 2.51
CA ILE A 138 -3.90 -10.66 3.65
C ILE A 138 -5.16 -9.82 3.76
N LYS A 139 -6.31 -10.50 3.71
CA LYS A 139 -7.60 -9.92 4.07
C LYS A 139 -7.64 -9.67 5.57
N ILE A 140 -7.95 -8.45 5.96
CA ILE A 140 -8.26 -8.08 7.35
C ILE A 140 -9.67 -7.53 7.38
N SER A 141 -10.56 -8.12 8.17
CA SER A 141 -11.88 -7.56 8.40
C SER A 141 -11.73 -6.29 9.22
N LEU A 142 -12.42 -5.21 8.86
CA LEU A 142 -12.34 -3.96 9.62
C LEU A 142 -12.83 -4.12 11.06
N ASN A 143 -13.86 -4.96 11.26
CA ASN A 143 -14.36 -5.30 12.58
C ASN A 143 -13.34 -6.03 13.45
N ASP A 144 -12.33 -6.67 12.85
CA ASP A 144 -11.29 -7.36 13.61
C ASP A 144 -10.15 -6.40 14.01
N ILE A 145 -10.10 -5.18 13.49
CA ILE A 145 -9.03 -4.21 13.78
C ILE A 145 -9.43 -3.41 15.02
N HIS A 146 -8.54 -3.40 16.02
CA HIS A 146 -8.71 -2.68 17.27
C HIS A 146 -8.11 -1.28 17.17
N TYR A 147 -6.84 -1.20 16.75
CA TYR A 147 -6.13 0.06 16.54
C TYR A 147 -4.96 -0.10 15.59
N ILE A 148 -4.42 1.03 15.12
CA ILE A 148 -3.28 1.13 14.22
C ILE A 148 -2.30 2.11 14.85
N GLU A 149 -1.05 1.67 15.00
CA GLU A 149 0.05 2.43 15.59
C GLU A 149 1.05 2.84 14.50
N ALA A 150 1.50 4.09 14.53
CA ALA A 150 2.61 4.54 13.70
C ALA A 150 3.94 4.12 14.32
N ASP A 151 4.77 3.43 13.54
CA ASP A 151 6.15 3.07 13.88
C ASP A 151 7.10 3.53 12.77
N ARG A 152 7.67 4.72 12.92
CA ARG A 152 8.54 5.37 11.92
C ARG A 152 7.86 5.46 10.54
N ASN A 153 8.31 4.65 9.58
CA ASN A 153 7.77 4.58 8.21
C ASN A 153 6.78 3.42 8.02
N TYR A 154 6.40 2.76 9.11
CA TYR A 154 5.50 1.63 9.13
C TYR A 154 4.25 1.94 9.95
N CYS A 155 3.18 1.20 9.67
CA CYS A 155 2.00 1.13 10.51
C CYS A 155 1.84 -0.30 11.04
N LYS A 156 1.71 -0.46 12.35
CA LYS A 156 1.34 -1.72 12.98
C LYS A 156 -0.17 -1.75 13.14
N VAL A 157 -0.83 -2.68 12.45
CA VAL A 157 -2.27 -2.94 12.61
C VAL A 157 -2.46 -4.01 13.66
N TYR A 158 -3.12 -3.65 14.76
CA TYR A 158 -3.48 -4.55 15.83
C TYR A 158 -4.90 -5.05 15.61
N SER A 159 -5.02 -6.34 15.38
CA SER A 159 -6.27 -7.04 15.18
C SER A 159 -6.45 -8.12 16.24
N ARG A 160 -7.69 -8.58 16.45
CA ARG A 160 -8.12 -9.52 17.52
C ARG A 160 -7.08 -10.58 17.89
N ASN A 161 -6.53 -11.27 16.90
CA ASN A 161 -5.55 -12.35 17.12
C ASN A 161 -4.21 -12.16 16.39
N LYS A 162 -4.02 -11.05 15.67
CA LYS A 162 -2.87 -10.88 14.75
C LYS A 162 -2.38 -9.45 14.72
N LYS A 163 -1.07 -9.28 14.53
CA LYS A 163 -0.43 -8.00 14.26
C LYS A 163 0.10 -8.01 12.83
N TYR A 164 -0.12 -6.93 12.10
CA TYR A 164 0.36 -6.76 10.74
C TYR A 164 1.25 -5.53 10.65
N LEU A 165 2.41 -5.65 10.00
CA LEU A 165 3.31 -4.54 9.75
C LEU A 165 3.14 -4.07 8.30
N LEU A 166 2.72 -2.83 8.12
CA LEU A 166 2.47 -2.23 6.81
C LEU A 166 3.51 -1.16 6.51
N VAL A 167 3.98 -1.11 5.28
CA VAL A 167 4.91 -0.07 4.79
C VAL A 167 4.09 1.13 4.30
N CYS A 168 3.54 1.89 5.23
CA CYS A 168 2.78 3.10 4.93
C CYS A 168 2.74 4.04 6.14
N THR A 169 2.38 5.30 5.89
CA THR A 169 2.21 6.30 6.94
C THR A 169 0.81 6.25 7.53
N LEU A 170 0.68 6.68 8.79
CA LEU A 170 -0.62 6.74 9.46
C LEU A 170 -1.60 7.69 8.75
N LYS A 171 -1.09 8.74 8.10
CA LYS A 171 -1.89 9.64 7.27
C LYS A 171 -2.52 8.90 6.08
N GLU A 172 -1.72 8.15 5.34
CA GLU A 172 -2.23 7.36 4.21
C GLU A 172 -3.27 6.34 4.66
N VAL A 173 -3.04 5.68 5.80
CA VAL A 173 -4.03 4.76 6.38
C VAL A 173 -5.31 5.50 6.70
N ASN A 174 -5.24 6.65 7.37
CA ASN A 174 -6.41 7.47 7.70
C ASN A 174 -7.22 7.88 6.46
N ASP A 175 -6.53 8.35 5.41
CA ASP A 175 -7.17 8.82 4.17
C ASP A 175 -7.84 7.66 3.40
N LYS A 176 -7.25 6.47 3.47
CA LYS A 176 -7.76 5.25 2.80
C LYS A 176 -8.89 4.60 3.59
N LEU A 177 -8.86 4.71 4.90
CA LEU A 177 -9.76 4.02 5.82
C LEU A 177 -10.91 4.96 6.20
N THR A 178 -11.78 5.23 5.22
CA THR A 178 -12.92 6.17 5.31
C THR A 178 -14.12 5.64 6.11
N ASN A 179 -13.93 4.56 6.88
CA ASN A 179 -14.99 3.95 7.67
C ASN A 179 -15.21 4.78 8.95
N LYS A 180 -16.47 5.11 9.25
CA LYS A 180 -16.89 5.95 10.39
C LYS A 180 -16.46 5.40 11.76
N TYR A 181 -16.14 4.10 11.84
CA TYR A 181 -15.66 3.50 13.08
C TYR A 181 -14.21 3.80 13.38
N PHE A 182 -13.43 4.37 12.46
CA PHE A 182 -12.01 4.63 12.68
C PHE A 182 -11.76 6.11 12.90
N LEU A 183 -11.06 6.42 13.99
CA LEU A 183 -10.76 7.78 14.39
C LEU A 183 -9.30 7.91 14.80
N ARG A 184 -8.64 8.96 14.29
CA ARG A 184 -7.26 9.27 14.67
C ARG A 184 -7.21 10.02 16.00
N ILE A 185 -7.05 9.31 17.10
CA ILE A 185 -7.03 9.91 18.45
C ILE A 185 -5.70 10.56 18.85
N HIS A 186 -4.61 10.26 18.12
CA HIS A 186 -3.27 10.79 18.41
C HIS A 186 -2.41 10.87 17.14
N ARG A 187 -1.30 11.62 17.20
CA ARG A 187 -0.32 11.68 16.08
C ARG A 187 0.18 10.30 15.64
N SER A 188 0.20 9.33 16.56
CA SER A 188 0.68 7.97 16.33
C SER A 188 -0.41 6.89 16.38
N TYR A 189 -1.68 7.23 16.60
CA TYR A 189 -2.73 6.21 16.77
C TYR A 189 -4.01 6.54 16.01
N ILE A 190 -4.53 5.52 15.31
CA ILE A 190 -5.92 5.44 14.83
C ILE A 190 -6.57 4.29 15.58
N VAL A 191 -7.77 4.49 16.10
CA VAL A 191 -8.50 3.46 16.84
C VAL A 191 -9.81 3.13 16.14
N ASN A 192 -10.27 1.90 16.30
CA ASN A 192 -11.64 1.55 16.02
C ASN A 192 -12.51 1.87 17.26
N ILE A 193 -13.39 2.86 17.12
CA ILE A 193 -14.26 3.38 18.17
C ILE A 193 -15.15 2.27 18.75
N SER A 194 -15.53 1.26 17.95
CA SER A 194 -16.39 0.16 18.41
C SER A 194 -15.71 -0.78 19.40
N HIS A 195 -14.38 -0.72 19.53
CA HIS A 195 -13.57 -1.56 20.42
C HIS A 195 -13.01 -0.80 21.63
N ILE A 196 -13.50 0.41 21.88
CA ILE A 196 -13.12 1.20 23.06
C ILE A 196 -13.78 0.61 24.31
N ASP A 197 -12.96 0.22 25.27
CA ASP A 197 -13.41 -0.31 26.57
C ASP A 197 -13.60 0.82 27.59
N GLU A 198 -12.67 1.78 27.63
CA GLU A 198 -12.67 2.89 28.59
C GLU A 198 -12.12 4.18 27.97
N ILE A 199 -12.65 5.32 28.37
CA ILE A 199 -12.15 6.65 27.98
C ILE A 199 -11.72 7.40 29.23
N GLY A 200 -10.42 7.44 29.47
CA GLY A 200 -9.80 8.26 30.50
C GLY A 200 -9.72 9.75 30.10
N SER A 201 -9.04 10.55 30.91
CA SER A 201 -8.86 11.99 30.65
C SER A 201 -7.95 12.28 29.46
N ASN A 202 -6.85 11.53 29.35
CA ASN A 202 -5.79 11.70 28.35
C ASN A 202 -5.45 10.41 27.60
N HIS A 203 -6.27 9.37 27.74
CA HIS A 203 -6.06 8.08 27.11
C HIS A 203 -7.39 7.36 26.83
N VAL A 204 -7.32 6.34 25.99
CA VAL A 204 -8.40 5.40 25.67
C VAL A 204 -7.86 4.00 25.91
N VAL A 205 -8.65 3.12 26.52
CA VAL A 205 -8.30 1.71 26.73
C VAL A 205 -8.98 0.86 25.66
N ILE A 206 -8.18 0.03 24.98
CA ILE A 206 -8.65 -0.96 24.00
C ILE A 206 -7.93 -2.28 24.26
N SER A 207 -8.68 -3.35 24.53
CA SER A 207 -8.13 -4.68 24.84
C SER A 207 -7.04 -4.63 25.90
N SER A 208 -7.31 -3.92 27.01
CA SER A 208 -6.38 -3.71 28.13
C SER A 208 -5.10 -2.91 27.80
N HIS A 209 -5.02 -2.24 26.65
CA HIS A 209 -3.92 -1.34 26.30
C HIS A 209 -4.37 0.12 26.41
N ALA A 210 -3.67 0.94 27.20
CA ALA A 210 -3.91 2.37 27.30
C ALA A 210 -3.19 3.13 26.17
N LEU A 211 -3.96 3.73 25.27
CA LEU A 211 -3.49 4.51 24.14
C LEU A 211 -3.65 6.01 24.41
N PRO A 212 -2.65 6.86 24.13
CA PRO A 212 -2.75 8.29 24.39
C PRO A 212 -3.84 8.95 23.53
N LEU A 213 -4.58 9.88 24.12
CA LEU A 213 -5.63 10.68 23.48
C LEU A 213 -5.22 12.15 23.46
N SER A 214 -5.13 12.73 22.28
CA SER A 214 -4.88 14.16 22.12
C SER A 214 -6.09 14.98 22.59
N LYS A 215 -5.85 16.07 23.35
CA LYS A 215 -6.90 16.97 23.86
C LYS A 215 -7.88 17.42 22.77
N ASN A 216 -7.36 17.78 21.60
CA ASN A 216 -8.16 18.28 20.49
C ASN A 216 -9.04 17.19 19.85
N MET A 217 -8.63 15.91 19.94
CA MET A 217 -9.37 14.79 19.38
C MET A 217 -10.45 14.26 20.34
N ARG A 218 -10.39 14.66 21.63
CA ARG A 218 -11.38 14.23 22.62
C ARG A 218 -12.78 14.67 22.22
N ALA A 219 -12.95 15.96 21.89
CA ALA A 219 -14.26 16.49 21.51
C ALA A 219 -14.85 15.74 20.30
N GLU A 220 -14.02 15.44 19.30
CA GLU A 220 -14.41 14.65 18.13
C GLU A 220 -14.81 13.23 18.52
N LEU A 221 -14.02 12.53 19.35
CA LEU A 221 -14.37 11.19 19.83
C LEU A 221 -15.75 11.14 20.49
N PHE A 222 -16.10 12.12 21.31
CA PHE A 222 -17.41 12.16 21.97
C PHE A 222 -18.58 12.40 20.99
N GLN A 223 -18.36 13.00 19.82
CA GLN A 223 -19.41 13.12 18.79
C GLN A 223 -19.83 11.78 18.18
N HIS A 224 -18.97 10.76 18.30
CA HIS A 224 -19.24 9.41 17.81
C HIS A 224 -19.85 8.48 18.88
N LEU A 225 -20.02 8.97 20.12
CA LEU A 225 -20.45 8.16 21.25
C LEU A 225 -21.78 8.64 21.80
N GLN A 226 -22.60 7.68 22.20
CA GLN A 226 -23.83 7.96 22.93
C GLN A 226 -23.53 7.83 24.42
N VAL A 227 -23.56 8.95 25.14
CA VAL A 227 -23.41 9.01 26.60
C VAL A 227 -24.82 9.04 27.19
N ILE A 228 -25.07 8.19 28.20
CA ILE A 228 -26.33 8.10 28.95
C ILE A 228 -26.11 8.73 30.32
#